data_AF-A0A7X8KDH0-F1
#
_entry.id   AF-A0A7X8KDH0-F1
#
_cell.length_a   1.000
_cell.length_b   1.000
_cell.length_c   1.000
_cell.angle_alpha   90.00
_cell.angle_beta   90.00
_cell.angle_gamma   90.00
#
_symmetry.space_group_name_H-M   'P 1'
#
loop_
_entity.id
_entity.type
_entity.pdbx_description
1 polymer ?
#
loop_
_entity_poly.entity_id
_entity_poly.type
_entity_poly.pdbx_seq_one_letter_code
_entity_poly.pdbx_strand_id
1 'polypeptide(L)' 'MKVPPYERTPYDSKEKWEKVFKKLPKDTLSIFIFDSDTLAKYSWDRIRSDYNILKRYDLSLKDLETQNWTISYP' A
#
# COMPACT_ATOMS: atom_id res chain seq x y z
N MET A 1 -7.74 8.19 0.00
CA MET A 1 -7.40 8.28 1.44
C MET A 1 -6.18 9.20 1.56
N LYS A 2 -6.19 10.20 2.45
CA LYS A 2 -5.02 11.05 2.69
C LYS A 2 -4.15 10.40 3.76
N VAL A 3 -2.89 10.13 3.47
CA VAL A 3 -1.92 9.68 4.48
C VAL A 3 -1.08 10.90 4.85
N PRO A 4 -1.46 11.67 5.88
CA PRO A 4 -0.73 12.87 6.24
C PRO A 4 0.69 12.51 6.71
N PRO A 5 1.75 13.15 6.18
CA PRO A 5 3.13 12.83 6.53
C PRO A 5 3.51 13.16 7.98
N TYR A 6 2.67 13.90 8.72
CA TYR A 6 3.02 14.46 10.04
C TYR A 6 1.98 14.22 11.15
N GLU A 7 0.79 13.70 10.85
CA GLU A 7 -0.21 13.38 11.86
C GLU A 7 -0.04 11.92 12.26
N ARG A 8 0.74 11.69 13.31
CA ARG A 8 0.96 10.36 13.85
C ARG A 8 -0.33 9.83 14.48
N THR A 9 -0.93 8.84 13.84
CA THR A 9 -1.95 8.03 14.51
C THR A 9 -1.27 7.04 15.46
N PRO A 10 -1.94 6.55 16.52
CA PRO A 10 -1.41 5.48 17.38
C PRO A 10 -1.07 4.19 16.62
N TYR A 11 -1.62 4.04 15.41
CA TYR A 11 -1.43 2.91 14.51
C TYR A 11 -0.30 3.14 13.51
N ASP A 12 0.34 4.31 13.52
CA ASP A 12 1.44 4.61 12.63
C ASP A 12 2.71 3.92 13.08
N SER A 13 3.43 3.38 12.09
CA SER A 13 4.76 2.84 12.33
C SER A 13 5.66 3.92 12.93
N LYS A 14 6.42 3.56 13.98
CA LYS A 14 7.51 4.42 14.49
C LYS A 14 8.58 4.68 13.42
N GLU A 15 8.66 3.83 12.40
CA GLU A 15 9.61 3.99 11.31
C GLU A 15 9.10 4.98 10.27
N LYS A 16 9.96 5.94 9.91
CA LYS A 16 9.68 6.84 8.80
C LYS A 16 9.69 6.07 7.48
N TRP A 17 8.87 6.49 6.53
CA TRP A 17 8.74 5.87 5.23
C TRP A 17 10.06 5.79 4.46
N GLU A 18 10.96 6.76 4.57
CA GLU A 18 12.27 6.71 3.90
C GLU A 18 13.12 5.53 4.40
N LYS A 19 12.98 5.15 5.68
CA LYS A 19 13.64 3.95 6.22
C LYS A 19 12.98 2.67 5.72
N VAL A 20 11.66 2.67 5.55
CA VAL A 20 10.91 1.54 4.99
C VAL A 20 11.34 1.30 3.55
N PHE A 21 11.38 2.34 2.73
CA PHE A 21 11.81 2.26 1.33
C PHE A 21 13.28 1.81 1.19
N LYS A 22 14.19 2.30 2.05
CA LYS A 22 15.59 1.82 2.09
C LYS A 22 15.74 0.32 2.41
N LYS A 23 14.74 -0.30 3.05
CA LYS A 23 14.72 -1.74 3.32
C LYS A 23 14.10 -2.54 2.17
N LEU A 24 13.45 -1.88 1.22
CA LEU A 24 12.88 -2.55 0.05
C LEU A 24 13.99 -2.81 -0.97
N PRO A 25 14.08 -4.03 -1.54
CA PRO A 25 15.14 -4.37 -2.49
C PRO A 25 15.05 -3.64 -3.84
N LYS A 26 13.95 -2.91 -4.11
CA LYS A 26 13.69 -2.22 -5.38
C LYS A 26 13.12 -0.80 -5.21
N ASP A 27 13.19 -0.21 -4.02
CA ASP A 27 12.63 1.13 -3.72
C ASP A 27 11.16 1.34 -4.19
N THR A 28 10.41 0.24 -4.34
CA THR A 28 9.05 0.22 -4.87
C THR A 28 8.13 -0.45 -3.86
N LEU A 29 7.12 0.28 -3.41
CA LEU A 29 6.08 -0.22 -2.52
C LEU A 29 4.89 -0.67 -3.38
N SER A 30 4.61 -1.98 -3.36
CA SER A 30 3.42 -2.55 -4.01
C SER A 30 2.27 -2.61 -3.02
N ILE A 31 1.24 -1.80 -3.24
CA ILE A 31 0.00 -1.80 -2.48
C ILE A 31 -1.03 -2.62 -3.25
N PHE A 32 -1.57 -3.64 -2.59
CA PHE A 32 -2.60 -4.52 -3.12
C PHE A 32 -3.92 -4.22 -2.43
N ILE A 33 -4.92 -3.81 -3.20
CA ILE A 33 -6.27 -3.56 -2.70
C ILE A 33 -7.13 -4.76 -3.07
N PHE A 34 -7.75 -5.34 -2.05
CA PHE A 34 -8.63 -6.49 -2.16
C PHE A 34 -10.05 -6.12 -1.74
N ASP A 35 -11.02 -6.77 -2.35
CA ASP A 35 -12.41 -6.63 -1.93
C ASP A 35 -12.66 -7.46 -0.66
N SER A 36 -13.39 -6.92 0.32
CA SER A 36 -13.67 -7.64 1.57
C SER A 36 -14.46 -8.92 1.35
N ASP A 37 -15.38 -8.95 0.39
CA ASP A 37 -16.15 -10.15 0.06
C ASP A 37 -15.25 -11.22 -0.57
N THR A 38 -14.25 -10.82 -1.38
CA THR A 38 -13.28 -11.79 -1.93
C THR A 38 -12.38 -12.39 -0.86
N LEU A 39 -11.96 -11.59 0.14
CA LEU A 39 -11.16 -12.06 1.28
C LEU A 39 -11.94 -13.01 2.21
N ALA A 40 -13.24 -12.75 2.41
CA ALA A 40 -14.10 -13.61 3.23
C ALA A 40 -14.46 -14.93 2.52
N LYS A 41 -14.53 -14.91 1.18
CA LYS A 41 -15.03 -16.02 0.38
C LYS A 41 -13.94 -16.98 -0.12
N TYR A 42 -12.71 -16.50 -0.30
CA TYR A 42 -11.63 -17.29 -0.88
C TYR A 42 -10.38 -17.32 0.00
N SER A 43 -9.70 -18.46 0.04
CA SER A 43 -8.40 -18.58 0.70
C SER A 43 -7.32 -17.76 -0.03
N TRP A 44 -6.29 -17.33 0.70
CA TRP A 44 -5.21 -16.50 0.17
C TRP A 44 -4.53 -17.12 -1.06
N ASP A 45 -4.33 -18.44 -1.07
CA ASP A 45 -3.77 -19.16 -2.22
C ASP A 45 -4.60 -18.98 -3.50
N ARG A 46 -5.92 -18.93 -3.37
CA ARG A 46 -6.84 -18.75 -4.50
C ARG A 46 -6.91 -17.29 -4.94
N ILE A 47 -6.89 -16.35 -4.00
CA ILE A 47 -6.82 -14.91 -4.30
C ILE A 47 -5.53 -14.58 -5.08
N ARG A 48 -4.40 -15.17 -4.67
CA ARG A 48 -3.11 -14.99 -5.35
C ARG A 48 -3.09 -15.66 -6.73
N SER A 49 -3.69 -16.85 -6.86
CA SER A 49 -3.67 -17.61 -8.11
C SER A 49 -4.63 -17.05 -9.16
N ASP A 50 -5.83 -16.62 -8.74
CA ASP A 50 -6.86 -16.07 -9.64
C ASP A 50 -6.65 -14.58 -9.95
N TYR A 51 -5.62 -13.95 -9.38
CA TYR A 51 -5.29 -12.53 -9.62
C TYR A 51 -6.47 -11.58 -9.35
N ASN A 52 -7.31 -11.92 -8.36
CA ASN A 52 -8.47 -11.15 -7.90
C ASN A 52 -8.06 -9.90 -7.10
N ILE A 53 -7.10 -9.15 -7.61
CA ILE A 53 -6.66 -7.87 -7.04
C ILE A 53 -7.50 -6.80 -7.73
N LEU A 54 -8.31 -6.08 -6.95
CA LEU A 54 -9.15 -4.98 -7.46
C LEU A 54 -8.27 -3.91 -8.13
N LYS A 55 -7.21 -3.51 -7.42
CA LYS A 55 -6.17 -2.61 -7.92
C LYS A 55 -4.84 -2.89 -7.26
N ARG A 56 -3.77 -2.76 -8.06
CA ARG A 56 -2.39 -2.75 -7.59
C ARG A 56 -1.79 -1.38 -7.89
N TYR A 57 -1.18 -0.78 -6.88
CA TYR A 57 -0.39 0.43 -7.02
C TYR A 57 1.06 0.09 -6.71
N ASP A 58 1.93 0.26 -7.69
CA ASP A 58 3.38 0.22 -7.47
C ASP A 58 3.84 1.68 -7.34
N LEU A 59 4.10 2.11 -6.11
CA LEU A 59 4.50 3.48 -5.78
C LEU A 59 5.95 3.51 -5.35
N SER A 60 6.75 4.38 -5.96
CA SER A 60 8.07 4.72 -5.43
C SER A 60 7.96 5.80 -4.35
N LEU A 61 9.02 5.97 -3.55
CA LEU A 61 9.10 7.08 -2.58
C LEU A 61 8.88 8.44 -3.27
N LYS A 62 9.43 8.61 -4.47
CA LYS A 62 9.32 9.83 -5.26
C LYS A 62 7.89 10.08 -5.75
N ASP A 63 7.15 9.02 -6.09
CA ASP A 63 5.74 9.14 -6.47
C ASP A 63 4.89 9.57 -5.28
N LEU A 64 5.17 9.03 -4.08
CA LEU A 64 4.50 9.45 -2.85
C LEU A 64 4.80 10.92 -2.51
N GLU A 65 6.05 11.36 -2.64
CA GLU A 65 6.42 12.77 -2.46
C GLU A 65 5.70 13.68 -3.46
N THR A 66 5.63 13.28 -4.73
CA THR A 66 4.99 14.05 -5.80
C THR A 66 3.46 14.11 -5.65
N GLN A 67 2.83 13.04 -5.17
CA GLN A 67 1.39 12.99 -4.88
C GLN A 67 1.03 13.52 -3.48
N ASN A 68 1.99 14.14 -2.77
CA ASN A 68 1.80 14.65 -1.41
C ASN A 68 1.17 13.58 -0.49
N TRP A 69 1.69 12.35 -0.56
CA TRP A 69 1.28 11.20 0.24
C TRP A 69 -0.22 10.84 0.11
N THR A 70 -0.83 11.20 -1.02
CA THR A 70 -2.25 10.96 -1.27
C THR A 70 -2.43 9.81 -2.25
N ILE A 71 -2.99 8.69 -1.75
CA ILE A 71 -3.38 7.57 -2.60
C ILE A 71 -4.85 7.78 -2.99
N SER A 72 -5.08 8.08 -4.27
CA SER A 72 -6.41 8.25 -4.83
C SER A 72 -6.97 6.89 -5.27
N TYR A 73 -8.04 6.47 -4.60
CA TYR A 73 -8.85 5.31 -4.95
C TYR A 73 -10.25 5.85 -5.30
N PRO A 74 -10.71 5.75 -6.56
CA PRO A 74 -12.09 6.08 -6.92
C PRO A 74 -13.08 5.06 -6.36
#